data_AF-A0AAE1UCE1-F1
#
_entry.id   AF-A0AAE1UCE1-F1
#
_cell.length_a   1.000
_cell.length_b   1.000
_cell.length_c   1.000
_cell.angle_alpha   90.00
_cell.angle_beta   90.00
_cell.angle_gamma   90.00
#
_symmetry.space_group_name_H-M   'P 1'
#
loop_
_entity.id
_entity.type
_entity.pdbx_description
1 polymer ?
#
loop_
_entity_poly.entity_id
_entity_poly.type
_entity_poly.pdbx_seq_one_letter_code
_entity_poly.pdbx_strand_id
1 'polypeptide(L)'
;MRILLFLLLASYVSATVFQDCGSLGSDVTFIVEGCEVPPCLLHRGTIIPTIIEFIPSVNSDTLTNAITGNLGGIEVPWPGMDPDACHFTTCPITAGTKTHWEMPVEILAEYPEISTVVTFKLLDNSGASQSCILMPVTLV
;
A
#
# COMPACT_ATOMS: atom_id res chain seq x y z
N MET A 1 36.72 -7.88 -29.47
CA MET A 1 35.71 -6.93 -28.96
C MET A 1 34.59 -7.74 -28.32
N ARG A 2 34.62 -7.93 -27.00
CA ARG A 2 33.58 -8.69 -26.28
C ARG A 2 32.36 -7.79 -26.11
N ILE A 3 31.32 -8.01 -26.89
CA ILE A 3 30.02 -7.35 -26.70
C ILE A 3 29.37 -7.98 -25.47
N LEU A 4 29.35 -7.25 -24.36
CA LEU A 4 28.53 -7.58 -23.20
C LEU A 4 27.06 -7.28 -23.55
N LEU A 5 26.28 -8.32 -23.86
CA LEU A 5 24.82 -8.22 -23.85
C LEU A 5 24.38 -8.01 -22.40
N PHE A 6 24.03 -6.78 -22.03
CA PHE A 6 23.21 -6.53 -20.85
C PHE A 6 21.79 -6.99 -21.17
N LEU A 7 21.39 -8.16 -20.67
CA LEU A 7 19.97 -8.54 -20.60
C LEU A 7 19.31 -7.56 -19.62
N LEU A 8 18.54 -6.60 -20.13
CA LEU A 8 17.56 -5.88 -19.33
C LEU A 8 16.47 -6.91 -18.95
N LEU A 9 16.55 -7.41 -17.71
CA LEU A 9 15.41 -8.07 -17.07
C LEU A 9 14.34 -7.01 -16.90
N ALA A 10 13.36 -6.97 -17.82
CA ALA A 10 12.15 -6.21 -17.59
C ALA A 10 11.39 -6.90 -16.45
N SER A 11 11.43 -6.31 -15.26
CA SER A 11 10.52 -6.70 -14.18
C SER A 11 9.11 -6.32 -14.62
N TYR A 12 8.23 -7.31 -14.74
CA TYR A 12 6.81 -7.07 -14.92
C TYR A 12 6.24 -6.75 -13.53
N VAL A 13 5.83 -5.51 -13.33
CA VAL A 13 5.06 -5.11 -12.15
C VAL A 13 3.59 -5.18 -12.53
N SER A 14 2.86 -6.11 -11.91
CA SER A 14 1.41 -6.24 -12.08
C SER A 14 0.68 -5.74 -10.83
N ALA A 15 -0.57 -5.32 -11.00
CA ALA A 15 -1.42 -4.94 -9.87
C ALA A 15 -1.72 -6.13 -8.96
N THR A 16 -1.62 -5.91 -7.66
CA THR A 16 -2.00 -6.85 -6.61
C THR A 16 -3.52 -6.90 -6.51
N VAL A 17 -4.10 -8.09 -6.53
CA VAL A 17 -5.54 -8.27 -6.29
C VAL A 17 -5.86 -7.90 -4.85
N PHE A 18 -6.92 -7.12 -4.63
CA PHE A 18 -7.40 -6.76 -3.30
C PHE A 18 -8.92 -6.65 -3.27
N GLN A 19 -9.49 -6.58 -2.07
CA GLN A 19 -10.90 -6.27 -1.87
C GLN A 19 -11.04 -4.79 -1.49
N ASP A 20 -11.82 -4.02 -2.26
CA ASP A 20 -12.16 -2.65 -1.86
C ASP A 20 -13.08 -2.67 -0.63
N CYS A 21 -12.75 -1.86 0.38
CA CYS A 21 -13.48 -1.79 1.65
C CYS A 21 -14.28 -0.50 1.88
N GLY A 22 -14.51 0.28 0.82
CA GLY A 22 -15.26 1.54 0.88
C GLY A 22 -14.43 2.75 0.47
N SER A 23 -13.67 2.65 -0.63
CA SER A 23 -13.02 3.81 -1.22
C SER A 23 -14.06 4.82 -1.72
N LEU A 24 -13.90 6.09 -1.36
CA LEU A 24 -14.65 7.20 -1.94
C LEU A 24 -14.02 7.70 -3.26
N GLY A 25 -12.70 7.59 -3.36
CA GLY A 25 -11.99 7.77 -4.62
C GLY A 25 -12.24 6.62 -5.59
N SER A 26 -11.91 6.84 -6.85
CA SER A 26 -12.13 5.87 -7.93
C SER A 26 -10.81 5.39 -8.55
N ASP A 27 -10.89 4.34 -9.37
CA ASP A 27 -9.75 3.81 -10.12
C ASP A 27 -8.55 3.48 -9.20
N VAL A 28 -8.85 2.78 -8.10
CA VAL A 28 -7.87 2.36 -7.09
C VAL A 28 -7.09 1.16 -7.63
N THR A 29 -5.78 1.34 -7.77
CA THR A 29 -4.80 0.31 -8.09
C THR A 29 -3.89 0.13 -6.89
N PHE A 30 -3.59 -1.12 -6.55
CA PHE A 30 -2.67 -1.46 -5.48
C PHE A 30 -1.57 -2.37 -6.02
N ILE A 31 -0.33 -2.13 -5.60
CA ILE A 31 0.84 -2.90 -6.02
C ILE A 31 1.73 -3.14 -4.81
N VAL A 32 1.96 -4.40 -4.51
CA VAL A 32 2.98 -4.89 -3.59
C VAL A 32 3.99 -5.65 -4.42
N GLU A 33 5.24 -5.19 -4.43
CA GLU A 33 6.30 -5.83 -5.24
C GLU A 33 6.40 -7.33 -4.92
N GLY A 34 6.34 -8.16 -5.97
CA GLY A 34 6.42 -9.62 -5.84
C GLY A 34 5.13 -10.31 -5.39
N CYS A 35 4.00 -9.60 -5.26
CA CYS A 35 2.71 -10.19 -4.92
C CYS A 35 1.59 -9.73 -5.86
N GLU A 36 1.21 -10.59 -6.82
CA GLU A 36 0.05 -10.33 -7.68
C GLU A 36 -1.25 -10.85 -7.07
N VAL A 37 -1.20 -12.02 -6.41
CA VAL A 37 -2.37 -12.71 -5.87
C VAL A 37 -2.15 -12.99 -4.37
N PRO A 38 -2.99 -12.45 -3.48
CA PRO A 38 -2.92 -12.76 -2.06
C PRO A 38 -3.17 -14.24 -1.72
N PRO A 39 -2.66 -14.75 -0.58
CA PRO A 39 -1.98 -14.02 0.48
C PRO A 39 -0.55 -13.62 0.11
N CYS A 40 -0.19 -12.36 0.35
CA CYS A 40 1.18 -11.91 0.12
C CYS A 40 2.11 -12.40 1.23
N LEU A 41 3.22 -13.04 0.86
CA LEU A 41 4.26 -13.42 1.80
C LEU A 41 5.18 -12.21 2.02
N LEU A 42 5.11 -11.64 3.22
CA LEU A 42 5.91 -10.48 3.61
C LEU A 42 7.04 -10.97 4.51
N HIS A 43 8.26 -10.91 3.99
CA HIS A 43 9.44 -11.37 4.71
C HIS A 43 9.88 -10.36 5.77
N ARG A 44 10.04 -10.81 7.01
CA ARG A 44 10.57 -10.01 8.11
C ARG A 44 11.98 -9.48 7.81
N GLY A 45 12.25 -8.25 8.22
CA GLY A 45 13.50 -7.54 7.96
C GLY A 45 13.67 -7.07 6.50
N THR A 46 12.58 -7.05 5.71
CA THR A 46 12.62 -6.55 4.33
C THR A 46 11.90 -5.21 4.20
N ILE A 47 12.26 -4.47 3.15
CA ILE A 47 11.58 -3.25 2.74
C ILE A 47 10.92 -3.55 1.40
N ILE A 48 9.61 -3.32 1.32
CA ILE A 48 8.80 -3.64 0.14
C ILE A 48 8.17 -2.34 -0.37
N PRO A 49 8.54 -1.88 -1.57
CA PRO A 49 7.86 -0.78 -2.23
C PRO A 49 6.38 -1.13 -2.41
N THR A 50 5.52 -0.25 -1.90
CA THR A 50 4.07 -0.40 -1.97
C THR A 50 3.49 0.85 -2.64
N ILE A 51 2.76 0.63 -3.72
CA ILE A 51 2.18 1.70 -4.54
C ILE A 51 0.66 1.63 -4.44
N ILE A 52 0.04 2.79 -4.24
CA ILE A 52 -1.39 3.00 -4.40
C ILE A 52 -1.57 4.10 -5.43
N GLU A 53 -2.30 3.81 -6.50
CA GLU A 53 -2.75 4.84 -7.42
C GLU A 53 -4.26 4.98 -7.31
N PHE A 54 -4.78 6.20 -7.23
CA PHE A 54 -6.21 6.44 -7.06
C PHE A 54 -6.59 7.81 -7.61
N ILE A 55 -7.88 8.02 -7.89
CA ILE A 55 -8.43 9.32 -8.25
C ILE A 55 -9.24 9.81 -7.04
N PRO A 56 -8.78 10.82 -6.29
CA PRO A 56 -9.51 11.34 -5.13
C PRO A 56 -10.87 11.92 -5.51
N SER A 57 -11.84 11.80 -4.62
CA SER A 57 -13.18 12.41 -4.78
C SER A 57 -13.23 13.86 -4.32
N VAL A 58 -12.26 14.30 -3.51
CA VAL A 58 -12.17 15.65 -2.93
C VAL A 58 -10.74 16.17 -2.97
N ASN A 59 -10.59 17.50 -2.87
CA ASN A 59 -9.29 18.10 -2.59
C ASN A 59 -8.95 17.90 -1.12
N SER A 60 -7.69 17.64 -0.79
CA SER A 60 -7.26 17.52 0.60
C SER A 60 -5.82 18.01 0.78
N ASP A 61 -5.61 18.90 1.74
CA ASP A 61 -4.29 19.44 2.10
C ASP A 61 -3.44 18.42 2.85
N THR A 62 -4.09 17.45 3.50
CA THR A 62 -3.45 16.37 4.25
C THR A 62 -3.89 15.02 3.71
N LEU A 63 -3.04 14.02 3.87
CA LEU A 63 -3.39 12.63 3.59
C LEU A 63 -2.84 11.80 4.74
N THR A 64 -3.67 10.95 5.34
CA THR A 64 -3.26 10.10 6.46
C THR A 64 -3.21 8.65 6.02
N ASN A 65 -2.07 8.02 6.27
CA ASN A 65 -1.86 6.59 6.11
C ASN A 65 -2.38 5.87 7.36
N ALA A 66 -3.39 5.02 7.20
CA ALA A 66 -3.96 4.22 8.28
C ALA A 66 -3.96 2.74 7.91
N ILE A 67 -3.06 1.98 8.54
CA ILE A 67 -2.89 0.55 8.31
C ILE A 67 -3.24 -0.20 9.58
N THR A 68 -4.13 -1.20 9.48
CA THR A 68 -4.48 -2.10 10.58
C THR A 68 -4.35 -3.56 10.14
N GLY A 69 -4.02 -4.44 11.07
CA GLY A 69 -4.08 -5.89 10.89
C GLY A 69 -5.21 -6.51 11.72
N ASN A 70 -5.96 -7.43 11.13
CA ASN A 70 -7.00 -8.19 11.80
C ASN A 70 -6.46 -9.47 12.45
N LEU A 71 -6.30 -9.45 13.77
CA LEU A 71 -5.82 -10.59 14.56
C LEU A 71 -6.99 -11.26 15.26
N GLY A 72 -7.60 -12.25 14.59
CA GLY A 72 -8.72 -13.02 15.18
C GLY A 72 -9.97 -12.17 15.44
N GLY A 73 -10.28 -11.22 14.55
CA GLY A 73 -11.42 -10.31 14.66
C GLY A 73 -11.12 -8.98 15.35
N ILE A 74 -9.91 -8.79 15.87
CA ILE A 74 -9.49 -7.54 16.51
C ILE A 74 -8.62 -6.75 15.52
N GLU A 75 -9.04 -5.53 15.19
CA GLU A 75 -8.22 -4.59 14.40
C GLU A 75 -7.15 -3.95 15.29
N VAL A 76 -5.89 -4.14 14.91
CA VAL A 76 -4.73 -3.58 15.61
C VAL A 76 -3.95 -2.67 14.64
N PRO A 77 -3.56 -1.44 15.04
CA PRO A 77 -2.70 -0.60 14.20
C PRO A 77 -1.41 -1.31 13.81
N TRP A 78 -1.02 -1.19 12.55
CA TRP A 78 0.26 -1.72 12.08
C TRP A 78 1.41 -0.85 12.60
N PRO A 79 2.28 -1.37 13.47
CA PRO A 79 3.26 -0.55 14.19
C PRO A 79 4.40 -0.08 13.28
N GLY A 80 4.95 1.12 13.52
CA GLY A 80 6.16 1.60 12.83
C GLY A 80 5.94 2.26 11.47
N MET A 81 4.69 2.47 11.06
CA MET A 81 4.37 3.17 9.81
C MET A 81 4.22 4.68 10.05
N ASP A 82 4.75 5.49 9.13
CA ASP A 82 4.53 6.94 9.15
C ASP A 82 3.07 7.24 8.76
N PRO A 83 2.28 7.89 9.64
CA PRO A 83 0.90 8.22 9.34
C PRO A 83 0.76 9.41 8.38
N ASP A 84 1.79 10.22 8.15
CA ASP A 84 1.71 11.33 7.20
C ASP A 84 1.96 10.85 5.76
N ALA A 85 0.87 10.56 5.05
CA ALA A 85 0.94 10.08 3.68
C ALA A 85 1.44 11.14 2.69
N CYS A 86 1.44 12.43 3.06
CA CYS A 86 2.01 13.50 2.23
C CYS A 86 3.54 13.45 2.15
N HIS A 87 4.23 12.67 2.98
CA HIS A 87 5.65 12.39 2.79
C HIS A 87 5.94 11.49 1.57
N PHE A 88 4.92 10.79 1.05
CA PHE A 88 5.03 9.75 0.03
C PHE A 88 4.23 10.08 -1.25
N THR A 89 3.67 11.29 -1.33
CA THR A 89 3.02 11.84 -2.53
C THR A 89 3.02 13.37 -2.47
N THR A 90 2.55 14.04 -3.51
CA THR A 90 2.41 15.50 -3.49
C THR A 90 1.06 15.90 -2.92
N CYS A 91 1.08 16.66 -1.82
CA CYS A 91 -0.09 17.34 -1.26
C CYS A 91 -0.09 18.83 -1.63
N PRO A 92 -1.27 19.49 -1.78
CA PRO A 92 -2.61 18.90 -1.66
C PRO A 92 -2.93 17.91 -2.78
N ILE A 93 -3.63 16.82 -2.44
CA ILE A 93 -4.22 15.95 -3.46
C ILE A 93 -5.42 16.65 -4.07
N THR A 94 -5.63 16.45 -5.38
CA THR A 94 -6.65 17.17 -6.16
C THR A 94 -7.74 16.21 -6.65
N ALA A 95 -9.00 16.56 -6.41
CA ALA A 95 -10.15 15.80 -6.86
C ALA A 95 -10.11 15.55 -8.37
N GLY A 96 -10.44 14.34 -8.80
CA GLY A 96 -10.51 13.98 -10.22
C GLY A 96 -9.16 13.86 -10.92
N THR A 97 -8.04 14.08 -10.22
CA THR A 97 -6.68 13.91 -10.77
C THR A 97 -6.07 12.64 -10.22
N LYS A 98 -5.55 11.78 -11.09
CA LYS A 98 -4.86 10.54 -10.67
C LYS A 98 -3.68 10.91 -9.77
N THR A 99 -3.68 10.37 -8.56
CA THR A 99 -2.62 10.49 -7.57
C THR A 99 -1.84 9.19 -7.53
N HIS A 100 -0.51 9.30 -7.56
CA HIS A 100 0.42 8.21 -7.34
C HIS A 100 1.01 8.36 -5.94
N TRP A 101 0.88 7.33 -5.11
CA TRP A 101 1.40 7.28 -3.74
C TRP A 101 2.29 6.06 -3.62
N GLU A 102 3.52 6.24 -3.14
CA GLU A 102 4.51 5.16 -3.04
C GLU A 102 5.30 5.26 -1.74
N MET A 103 5.28 4.19 -0.95
CA MET A 103 6.02 4.10 0.31
C MET A 103 6.90 2.84 0.35
N PRO A 104 8.15 2.95 0.81
CA PRO A 104 8.97 1.80 1.18
C PRO A 104 8.47 1.23 2.51
N VAL A 105 7.60 0.22 2.47
CA VAL A 105 7.06 -0.41 3.69
C VAL A 105 8.13 -1.29 4.32
N GLU A 106 8.59 -0.94 5.52
CA GLU A 106 9.49 -1.79 6.30
C GLU A 106 8.68 -2.85 7.08
N ILE A 107 8.97 -4.12 6.83
CA ILE A 107 8.43 -5.25 7.57
C ILE A 107 9.42 -5.58 8.70
N LEU A 108 9.15 -5.09 9.90
CA LEU A 108 10.10 -5.18 11.01
C LEU A 108 10.43 -6.65 11.38
N ALA A 109 11.67 -6.88 11.79
CA ALA A 109 12.18 -8.21 12.11
C ALA A 109 11.51 -8.83 13.36
N GLU A 110 11.05 -7.98 14.28
CA GLU A 110 10.38 -8.35 15.53
C GLU A 110 8.90 -8.72 15.36
N TYR A 111 8.32 -8.56 14.18
CA TYR A 111 6.94 -8.95 13.95
C TYR A 111 6.76 -10.47 14.14
N PRO A 112 5.63 -10.93 14.70
CA PRO A 112 5.37 -12.36 14.83
C PRO A 112 5.12 -13.01 13.47
N GLU A 113 5.40 -14.31 13.38
CA GLU A 113 4.94 -15.13 12.25
C GLU A 113 3.45 -15.38 12.36
N ILE A 114 2.67 -14.77 11.47
CA ILE A 114 1.21 -14.84 11.51
C ILE A 114 0.61 -14.55 10.13
N SER A 115 -0.58 -15.11 9.88
CA SER A 115 -1.44 -14.68 8.78
C SER A 115 -2.51 -13.74 9.31
N THR A 116 -2.70 -12.61 8.63
CA THR A 116 -3.64 -11.56 9.01
C THR A 116 -4.26 -10.93 7.77
N VAL A 117 -5.39 -10.24 7.92
CA VAL A 117 -5.93 -9.38 6.86
C VAL A 117 -5.53 -7.96 7.19
N VAL A 118 -4.82 -7.33 6.27
CA VAL A 118 -4.46 -5.91 6.39
C VAL A 118 -5.58 -5.07 5.79
N THR A 119 -5.97 -4.03 6.53
CA THR A 119 -6.75 -2.92 6.00
C THR A 119 -5.80 -1.74 5.79
N PHE A 120 -5.66 -1.27 4.56
CA PHE A 120 -4.87 -0.09 4.22
C PHE A 120 -5.83 1.02 3.75
N LYS A 121 -5.82 2.15 4.45
CA LYS A 121 -6.59 3.35 4.06
C LYS A 121 -5.69 4.56 3.85
N LEU A 122 -6.00 5.34 2.80
CA LEU A 122 -5.53 6.72 2.64
C LEU A 122 -6.71 7.65 2.95
N LEU A 123 -6.61 8.41 4.03
CA LEU A 123 -7.68 9.24 4.57
C LEU A 123 -7.46 10.72 4.24
N ASP A 124 -8.48 11.42 3.76
CA ASP A 124 -8.44 12.87 3.57
C ASP A 124 -8.46 13.64 4.91
N ASN A 125 -8.43 14.97 4.84
CA ASN A 125 -8.45 15.89 5.98
C ASN A 125 -9.72 15.78 6.86
N SER A 126 -10.80 15.16 6.35
CA SER A 126 -12.02 14.89 7.12
C SER A 126 -12.03 13.48 7.74
N GLY A 127 -11.00 12.68 7.46
CA GLY A 127 -10.91 11.28 7.87
C GLY A 127 -11.66 10.31 6.94
N ALA A 128 -12.09 10.75 5.77
CA ALA A 128 -12.79 9.90 4.82
C ALA A 128 -11.81 9.11 3.95
N SER A 129 -12.11 7.85 3.67
CA SER A 129 -11.21 6.94 2.94
C SER A 129 -11.25 7.23 1.44
N GLN A 130 -10.19 7.85 0.90
CA GLN A 130 -10.05 8.06 -0.53
C GLN A 130 -9.56 6.81 -1.26
N SER A 131 -8.82 5.95 -0.55
CA SER A 131 -8.54 4.57 -0.94
C SER A 131 -8.74 3.65 0.28
N CYS A 132 -9.28 2.45 0.06
CA CYS A 132 -9.58 1.45 1.09
C CYS A 132 -9.32 0.05 0.53
N ILE A 133 -8.26 -0.59 1.01
CA ILE A 133 -7.78 -1.89 0.53
C ILE A 133 -7.84 -2.90 1.67
N LEU A 134 -8.48 -4.04 1.45
CA LEU A 134 -8.39 -5.24 2.29
C LEU A 134 -7.59 -6.31 1.56
N MET A 135 -6.53 -6.81 2.21
CA MET A 135 -5.64 -7.80 1.62
C MET A 135 -5.14 -8.81 2.65
N PRO A 136 -5.29 -10.12 2.41
CA PRO A 136 -4.63 -11.16 3.20
C PRO A 136 -3.10 -11.12 3.04
N VAL A 137 -2.38 -11.20 4.16
CA VAL A 137 -0.91 -11.29 4.18
C VAL A 137 -0.45 -12.35 5.16
N THR A 138 0.74 -12.90 4.93
CA THR A 138 1.44 -13.78 5.86
C THR A 138 2.82 -13.22 6.13
N LEU A 139 3.11 -12.91 7.38
CA LEU A 139 4.43 -12.48 7.83
C LEU A 139 5.30 -13.72 8.02
N VAL A 140 6.42 -13.81 7.29
CA VAL A 140 7.34 -14.97 7.25
C VAL A 140 8.78 -14.60 7.53
#